data_AF-A0A1H9MMC1-F1
#
_entry.id   AF-A0A1H9MMC1-F1
#
_cell.length_a   1.000
_cell.length_b   1.000
_cell.length_c   1.000
_cell.angle_alpha   90.00
_cell.angle_beta   90.00
_cell.angle_gamma   90.00
#
_symmetry.space_group_name_H-M   'P 1'
#
loop_
_entity.id
_entity.type
_entity.pdbx_description
1 polymer ?
#
loop_
_entity_poly.entity_id
_entity_poly.type
_entity_poly.pdbx_seq_one_letter_code
_entity_poly.pdbx_strand_id
1 'polypeptide(L)'
;MDMITCRTRVSGQAPLYSYRVLVPLDQLAPHRRHRVVILHVPTPAGRFPCTRLADVLASGRWFERYLAMHCGLAARLNLVSRRVEAIILHAIFPAMTARLVPPMLLLEHEPGEARHRISGIDLNAAFDSLAPRIETLISTDLDLCRNDHRRAA
;
A
#
# COMPACT_ATOMS: atom_id res chain seq x y z
N MET A 1 -11.96 1.74 -4.80
CA MET A 1 -10.73 2.54 -4.91
C MET A 1 -9.72 1.82 -5.77
N ASP A 2 -9.06 2.52 -6.69
CA ASP A 2 -7.93 1.98 -7.45
C ASP A 2 -6.63 2.05 -6.67
N MET A 3 -5.77 1.05 -6.84
CA MET A 3 -4.45 0.92 -6.22
C MET A 3 -3.44 0.35 -7.23
N ILE A 4 -2.17 0.60 -6.99
CA ILE A 4 -1.04 0.08 -7.74
C ILE A 4 -0.18 -0.75 -6.79
N THR A 5 -0.04 -2.03 -7.11
CA THR A 5 0.87 -2.92 -6.38
C THR A 5 2.17 -3.05 -7.16
N CYS A 6 3.30 -2.95 -6.48
CA CYS A 6 4.61 -2.95 -7.08
C CYS A 6 5.51 -4.00 -6.43
N ARG A 7 6.25 -4.74 -7.26
CA ARG A 7 7.44 -5.49 -6.90
C ARG A 7 8.62 -4.90 -7.67
N THR A 8 9.58 -4.33 -6.95
CA THR A 8 10.75 -3.67 -7.54
C THR A 8 12.01 -4.38 -7.09
N ARG A 9 12.94 -4.61 -8.02
CA ARG A 9 14.22 -5.25 -7.73
C ARG A 9 15.12 -4.23 -7.03
N VAL A 10 15.65 -4.58 -5.88
CA VAL A 10 16.72 -3.80 -5.23
C VAL A 10 18.02 -4.14 -5.94
N SER A 11 18.86 -3.15 -6.26
CA SER A 11 20.15 -3.42 -6.89
C SER A 11 21.06 -4.26 -5.99
N GLY A 12 21.79 -5.20 -6.57
CA GLY A 12 22.72 -6.09 -5.86
C GLY A 12 22.65 -7.55 -6.33
N GLN A 13 23.60 -8.36 -5.85
CA GLN A 13 23.73 -9.77 -6.24
C GLN A 13 22.60 -10.66 -5.69
N ALA A 14 22.19 -10.44 -4.44
CA ALA A 14 21.10 -11.21 -3.84
C ALA A 14 19.74 -10.79 -4.43
N PRO A 15 18.81 -11.73 -4.72
CA PRO A 15 17.45 -11.47 -5.24
C PRO A 15 16.52 -10.80 -4.21
N LEU A 16 16.83 -9.55 -3.86
CA LEU A 16 16.09 -8.72 -2.93
C LEU A 16 15.05 -7.86 -3.65
N TYR A 17 13.83 -7.87 -3.15
CA TYR A 17 12.70 -7.13 -3.71
C TYR A 17 12.01 -6.25 -2.68
N SER A 18 11.62 -5.05 -3.09
CA SER A 18 10.73 -4.18 -2.31
C SER A 18 9.31 -4.31 -2.85
N TYR A 19 8.36 -4.58 -1.96
CA TYR A 19 6.94 -4.67 -2.28
C TYR A 19 6.21 -3.47 -1.72
N ARG A 20 5.31 -2.87 -2.51
CA ARG A 20 4.57 -1.66 -2.10
C ARG A 20 3.16 -1.65 -2.65
N VAL A 21 2.24 -1.08 -1.88
CA VAL A 21 0.91 -0.66 -2.37
C VAL A 21 0.88 0.86 -2.40
N LEU A 22 0.56 1.40 -3.56
CA LEU A 22 0.50 2.83 -3.81
C LEU A 22 -0.90 3.19 -4.27
N VAL A 23 -1.42 4.31 -3.78
CA VAL A 23 -2.77 4.78 -4.13
C VAL A 23 -2.62 6.01 -5.02
N PRO A 24 -3.19 6.01 -6.23
CA PRO A 24 -3.24 7.19 -7.07
C PRO A 24 -3.83 8.40 -6.34
N LEU A 25 -3.24 9.59 -6.54
CA LEU A 25 -3.62 10.78 -5.77
C LEU A 25 -5.08 11.24 -6.06
N ASP A 26 -5.60 10.93 -7.25
CA ASP A 26 -6.99 11.19 -7.64
C ASP A 26 -7.99 10.32 -6.86
N GLN A 27 -7.58 9.17 -6.35
CA GLN A 27 -8.39 8.28 -5.50
C GLN A 27 -8.43 8.71 -4.03
N LEU A 28 -7.49 9.55 -3.60
CA LEU A 28 -7.49 10.11 -2.25
C LEU A 28 -8.54 11.23 -2.15
N ALA A 29 -9.26 11.26 -1.02
CA ALA A 29 -10.25 12.29 -0.74
C ALA A 29 -9.65 13.71 -0.94
N PRO A 30 -10.30 14.61 -1.71
CA PRO A 30 -9.69 15.87 -2.16
C PRO A 30 -9.12 16.74 -1.03
N HIS A 31 -9.84 16.83 0.09
CA HIS A 31 -9.44 17.62 1.25
C HIS A 31 -8.19 17.10 1.98
N ARG A 32 -7.66 15.92 1.60
CA ARG A 32 -6.47 15.30 2.21
C ARG A 32 -5.22 15.35 1.33
N ARG A 33 -5.37 15.63 0.04
CA ARG A 33 -4.28 15.56 -0.95
C ARG A 33 -3.09 16.47 -0.60
N HIS A 34 -3.36 17.61 0.05
CA HIS A 34 -2.32 18.55 0.48
C HIS A 34 -1.58 18.13 1.76
N ARG A 35 -1.99 17.02 2.41
CA ARG A 35 -1.47 16.58 3.70
C ARG A 35 -0.64 15.29 3.63
N VAL A 36 -0.55 14.68 2.46
CA VAL A 36 0.09 13.38 2.27
C VAL A 36 1.40 13.51 1.50
N VAL A 37 2.27 12.50 1.63
CA VAL A 37 3.47 12.42 0.81
C VAL A 37 3.07 12.05 -0.62
N ILE A 38 3.52 12.83 -1.58
CA ILE A 38 3.33 12.55 -3.02
C ILE A 38 4.58 11.84 -3.55
N LEU A 39 4.38 10.62 -4.03
CA LEU A 39 5.36 9.78 -4.68
C LEU A 39 5.07 9.73 -6.18
N HIS A 40 6.07 9.99 -7.00
CA HIS A 40 5.93 9.89 -8.46
C HIS A 40 6.39 8.52 -8.92
N VAL A 41 5.42 7.69 -9.33
CA VAL A 41 5.70 6.33 -9.79
C VAL A 41 5.95 6.38 -11.30
N PRO A 42 7.06 5.81 -11.80
CA PRO A 42 7.28 5.70 -13.23
C PRO A 42 6.27 4.74 -13.86
N THR A 43 5.79 5.11 -15.03
CA THR A 43 4.74 4.45 -15.81
C THR A 43 5.15 4.58 -17.29
N PRO A 44 4.96 3.60 -18.19
CA PRO A 44 5.06 3.81 -19.64
C PRO A 44 4.47 5.13 -20.16
N ALA A 45 3.38 5.63 -19.57
CA ALA A 45 2.69 6.88 -19.90
C ALA A 45 3.26 8.12 -19.20
N GLY A 46 4.32 7.99 -18.38
CA GLY A 46 5.00 9.12 -17.71
C GLY A 46 5.24 8.90 -16.21
N ARG A 47 5.04 9.94 -15.40
CA ARG A 47 5.09 9.84 -13.93
C ARG A 47 3.69 10.00 -13.36
N PHE A 48 3.26 9.03 -12.59
CA PHE A 48 1.92 9.02 -12.02
C PHE A 48 1.97 9.38 -10.52
N PRO A 49 1.28 10.45 -10.08
CA PRO A 49 1.31 10.88 -8.68
C PRO A 49 0.49 9.92 -7.81
N CYS A 50 1.16 9.32 -6.83
CA CYS A 50 0.61 8.38 -5.89
C CYS A 50 0.95 8.78 -4.45
N THR A 51 0.31 8.14 -3.48
CA THR A 51 0.66 8.23 -2.07
C THR A 51 0.76 6.83 -1.45
N ARG A 52 1.23 6.75 -0.20
CA ARG A 52 1.38 5.48 0.52
C ARG A 52 0.03 5.03 1.07
N LEU A 53 -0.18 3.72 1.19
CA LEU A 53 -1.43 3.22 1.77
C LEU A 53 -1.65 3.73 3.20
N ALA A 54 -0.58 3.87 3.99
CA ALA A 54 -0.65 4.44 5.33
C ALA A 54 -1.25 5.86 5.36
N ASP A 55 -0.89 6.69 4.38
CA ASP A 55 -1.40 8.06 4.26
C ASP A 55 -2.89 8.09 3.88
N VAL A 56 -3.38 7.04 3.19
CA VAL A 56 -4.80 6.87 2.84
C VAL A 56 -5.61 6.38 4.03
N LEU A 57 -5.09 5.38 4.75
CA LEU A 57 -5.74 4.78 5.91
C LEU A 57 -5.87 5.75 7.08
N ALA A 58 -4.89 6.64 7.25
CA ALA A 58 -4.86 7.63 8.33
C ALA A 58 -6.21 8.35 8.50
N SER A 59 -6.77 8.31 9.71
CA SER A 59 -7.97 9.09 10.06
C SER A 59 -7.69 10.61 9.96
N GLY A 60 -8.71 11.45 9.78
CA GLY A 60 -8.51 12.91 9.66
C GLY A 60 -7.70 13.53 10.81
N ARG A 61 -7.94 13.06 12.04
CA ARG A 61 -7.21 13.42 13.26
C ARG A 61 -5.69 13.19 13.19
N TRP A 62 -5.22 12.32 12.29
CA TRP A 62 -3.79 12.04 12.09
C TRP A 62 -2.99 13.27 11.62
N PHE A 63 -3.66 14.17 10.87
CA PHE A 63 -3.01 15.34 10.30
C PHE A 63 -3.16 16.60 11.18
N GLU A 64 -3.80 16.48 12.34
CA GLU A 64 -3.97 17.59 13.27
C GLU A 64 -2.68 17.74 14.12
N ARG A 65 -2.09 18.94 14.08
CA ARG A 65 -0.76 19.28 14.63
C ARG A 65 -0.55 18.91 16.11
N TYR A 66 -1.61 18.67 16.87
CA TYR A 66 -1.55 18.32 18.30
C TYR A 66 -1.38 16.81 18.57
N LEU A 67 -1.51 15.95 17.56
CA LEU A 67 -1.40 14.48 17.72
C LEU A 67 -0.02 13.91 17.35
N ALA A 68 0.96 14.76 17.04
CA ALA A 68 2.35 14.38 16.83
C ALA A 68 3.01 13.70 18.06
N MET A 69 2.30 13.60 19.20
CA MET A 69 2.87 13.26 20.50
C MET A 69 2.48 11.89 21.07
N HIS A 70 1.75 11.04 20.35
CA HIS A 70 1.52 9.66 20.80
C HIS A 70 2.22 8.69 19.86
N CYS A 71 3.50 8.39 20.14
CA CYS A 71 4.29 7.38 19.43
C CYS A 71 3.51 6.06 19.23
N GLY A 72 2.61 5.72 20.17
CA GLY A 72 1.71 4.58 20.06
C GLY A 72 0.74 4.64 18.87
N LEU A 73 0.16 5.80 18.54
CA LEU A 73 -0.74 5.93 17.39
C LEU A 73 0.02 5.80 16.07
N ALA A 74 1.23 6.37 15.99
CA ALA A 74 2.11 6.24 14.83
C ALA A 74 2.55 4.80 14.59
N ALA A 75 3.00 4.12 15.65
CA ALA A 75 3.36 2.72 15.59
C ALA A 75 2.16 1.87 15.17
N ARG A 76 0.96 2.13 15.73
CA ARG A 76 -0.25 1.39 15.40
C ARG A 76 -0.71 1.62 13.96
N LEU A 77 -0.70 2.85 13.46
CA LEU A 77 -1.00 3.14 12.06
C LEU A 77 -0.02 2.42 11.14
N ASN A 78 1.28 2.47 11.43
CA ASN A 78 2.29 1.78 10.63
C ASN A 78 2.07 0.26 10.61
N LEU A 79 1.78 -0.36 11.77
CA LEU A 79 1.50 -1.79 11.87
C LEU A 79 0.24 -2.19 11.08
N VAL A 80 -0.86 -1.47 11.28
CA VAL A 80 -2.12 -1.71 10.55
C VAL A 80 -1.91 -1.54 9.06
N SER A 81 -1.24 -0.47 8.64
CA SER A 81 -0.99 -0.20 7.23
C SER A 81 -0.13 -1.30 6.59
N ARG A 82 0.98 -1.68 7.23
CA ARG A 82 1.84 -2.77 6.75
C ARG A 82 1.13 -4.12 6.72
N ARG A 83 0.15 -4.35 7.61
CA ARG A 83 -0.66 -5.57 7.60
C ARG A 83 -1.67 -5.56 6.46
N VAL A 84 -2.37 -4.45 6.22
CA VAL A 84 -3.27 -4.29 5.06
C VAL A 84 -2.48 -4.41 3.75
N GLU A 85 -1.34 -3.74 3.64
CA GLU A 85 -0.46 -3.88 2.47
C GLU A 85 -0.04 -5.34 2.28
N ALA A 86 0.28 -6.06 3.36
CA ALA A 86 0.68 -7.46 3.27
C ALA A 86 -0.43 -8.35 2.72
N ILE A 87 -1.67 -8.14 3.18
CA ILE A 87 -2.85 -8.89 2.69
C ILE A 87 -3.06 -8.64 1.20
N ILE A 88 -3.01 -7.37 0.78
CA ILE A 88 -3.17 -6.99 -0.64
C ILE A 88 -2.04 -7.59 -1.49
N LEU A 89 -0.79 -7.44 -1.05
CA LEU A 89 0.37 -7.90 -1.79
C LEU A 89 0.44 -9.42 -1.86
N HIS A 90 0.02 -10.15 -0.84
CA HIS A 90 -0.04 -11.60 -0.89
C HIS A 90 -1.05 -12.08 -1.94
N ALA A 91 -2.22 -11.42 -2.03
CA ALA A 91 -3.24 -11.74 -3.02
C ALA A 91 -2.77 -11.55 -4.48
N ILE A 92 -1.88 -10.59 -4.73
CA ILE A 92 -1.38 -10.28 -6.08
C ILE A 92 -0.03 -10.95 -6.38
N PHE A 93 0.84 -11.04 -5.39
CA PHE A 93 2.15 -11.64 -5.45
C PHE A 93 2.24 -12.76 -4.40
N PRO A 94 1.89 -14.02 -4.75
CA PRO A 94 1.87 -15.13 -3.78
C PRO A 94 3.20 -15.37 -3.05
N ALA A 95 4.32 -14.98 -3.66
CA ALA A 95 5.66 -15.04 -3.03
C ALA A 95 5.82 -14.12 -1.81
N MET A 96 4.98 -13.09 -1.65
CA MET A 96 4.96 -12.24 -0.47
C MET A 96 4.16 -12.94 0.63
N THR A 97 4.82 -13.73 1.47
CA THR A 97 4.20 -14.54 2.54
C THR A 97 4.32 -13.92 3.94
N ALA A 98 5.09 -12.83 4.06
CA ALA A 98 5.32 -12.18 5.34
C ALA A 98 4.04 -11.55 5.91
N ARG A 99 3.80 -11.72 7.22
CA ARG A 99 2.62 -11.15 7.90
C ARG A 99 2.54 -9.63 7.77
N LEU A 100 3.69 -8.97 7.82
CA LEU A 100 3.86 -7.53 7.60
C LEU A 100 4.85 -7.34 6.45
N VAL A 101 4.58 -6.40 5.55
CA VAL A 101 5.46 -6.12 4.42
C VAL A 101 6.86 -5.76 4.94
N PRO A 102 7.90 -6.57 4.67
CA PRO A 102 9.26 -6.24 5.10
C PRO A 102 9.82 -5.12 4.22
N PRO A 103 10.83 -4.36 4.67
CA PRO A 103 11.50 -3.36 3.83
C PRO A 103 12.02 -3.96 2.52
N MET A 104 12.57 -5.17 2.61
CA MET A 104 13.05 -5.99 1.49
C MET A 104 12.75 -7.46 1.79
N LEU A 105 12.38 -8.21 0.76
CA LEU A 105 12.15 -9.65 0.82
C LEU A 105 13.15 -10.35 -0.10
N LEU A 106 13.87 -11.34 0.45
CA LEU A 106 14.73 -12.24 -0.33
C LEU A 106 13.87 -13.34 -0.95
N LEU A 107 14.02 -13.57 -2.25
CA LEU A 107 13.34 -14.65 -2.97
C LEU A 107 14.34 -15.70 -3.44
N GLU A 108 13.91 -16.95 -3.59
CA GLU A 108 14.77 -18.04 -4.10
C GLU A 108 15.02 -17.96 -5.61
N HIS A 109 14.22 -17.17 -6.32
CA HIS A 109 14.25 -17.04 -7.77
C HIS A 109 14.17 -15.55 -8.16
N GLU A 110 14.46 -15.21 -9.41
CA GLU A 110 14.38 -13.84 -9.93
C GLU A 110 13.13 -13.62 -10.79
N PRO A 111 11.95 -13.36 -10.18
CA PRO A 111 10.71 -13.20 -10.96
C PRO A 111 10.63 -11.87 -11.73
N GLY A 112 11.66 -11.03 -11.67
CA GLY A 112 11.70 -9.70 -12.31
C GLY A 112 10.84 -8.65 -11.60
N GLU A 113 10.79 -7.44 -12.14
CA GLU A 113 9.90 -6.38 -11.65
C GLU A 113 8.47 -6.60 -12.13
N ALA A 114 7.49 -6.17 -11.34
CA ALA A 114 6.09 -6.25 -11.73
C ALA A 114 5.28 -5.10 -11.12
N ARG A 115 4.27 -4.63 -11.85
CA ARG A 115 3.30 -3.64 -11.39
C ARG A 115 1.91 -4.04 -11.85
N HIS A 116 0.94 -4.02 -10.94
CA HIS A 116 -0.45 -4.32 -11.25
C HIS A 116 -1.37 -3.23 -10.72
N ARG A 117 -2.34 -2.82 -11.55
CA ARG A 117 -3.45 -2.00 -11.11
C ARG A 117 -4.57 -2.91 -10.61
N ILE A 118 -5.06 -2.61 -9.43
CA ILE A 118 -6.15 -3.36 -8.78
C ILE A 118 -7.20 -2.37 -8.31
N SER A 119 -8.42 -2.84 -8.11
CA SER A 119 -9.46 -2.13 -7.39
C SER A 119 -9.84 -2.89 -6.12
N GLY A 120 -10.38 -2.17 -5.15
CA GLY A 120 -10.92 -2.75 -3.92
C GLY A 120 -11.87 -1.78 -3.21
N ILE A 121 -12.21 -2.08 -1.96
CA ILE A 121 -13.03 -1.20 -1.11
C ILE A 121 -12.38 0.18 -0.94
N ASP A 122 -13.17 1.17 -0.51
CA ASP A 122 -12.64 2.48 -0.13
C ASP A 122 -11.89 2.39 1.21
N LEU A 123 -10.62 2.79 1.19
CA LEU A 123 -9.72 2.78 2.34
C LEU A 123 -9.45 4.19 2.90
N ASN A 124 -10.07 5.23 2.34
CA ASN A 124 -9.94 6.59 2.85
C ASN A 124 -10.35 6.67 4.33
N ALA A 125 -9.40 7.01 5.20
CA ALA A 125 -9.61 7.19 6.64
C ALA A 125 -10.13 5.93 7.36
N ALA A 126 -9.88 4.76 6.78
CA ALA A 126 -10.37 3.48 7.30
C ALA A 126 -9.55 2.92 8.48
N PHE A 127 -8.57 3.64 9.02
CA PHE A 127 -7.77 3.17 10.15
C PHE A 127 -8.63 2.77 11.35
N ASP A 128 -9.61 3.59 11.72
CA ASP A 128 -10.41 3.35 12.93
C ASP A 128 -11.35 2.16 12.79
N SER A 129 -11.80 1.84 11.58
CA SER A 129 -12.64 0.67 11.30
C SER A 129 -11.81 -0.61 11.15
N LEU A 130 -10.59 -0.53 10.59
CA LEU A 130 -9.74 -1.69 10.35
C LEU A 130 -8.90 -2.09 11.56
N ALA A 131 -8.39 -1.13 12.33
CA ALA A 131 -7.48 -1.39 13.44
C ALA A 131 -8.03 -2.38 14.50
N PRO A 132 -9.33 -2.39 14.86
CA PRO A 132 -9.88 -3.37 15.80
C PRO A 132 -9.94 -4.81 15.27
N ARG A 133 -10.02 -4.98 13.94
CA ARG A 133 -10.20 -6.30 13.28
C ARG A 133 -8.99 -6.74 12.46
N ILE A 134 -7.86 -6.06 12.60
CA ILE A 134 -6.70 -6.24 11.73
C ILE A 134 -6.11 -7.66 11.77
N GLU A 135 -6.33 -8.37 12.87
CA GLU A 135 -5.87 -9.75 13.05
C GLU A 135 -6.73 -10.79 12.34
N THR A 136 -8.02 -10.48 12.12
CA THR A 136 -8.97 -11.36 11.43
C THR A 136 -9.20 -10.96 9.99
N LEU A 137 -8.67 -9.81 9.56
CA LEU A 137 -8.84 -9.28 8.22
C LEU A 137 -8.18 -10.20 7.18
N ILE A 138 -8.92 -10.56 6.15
CA ILE A 138 -8.47 -11.38 5.02
C ILE A 138 -8.67 -10.66 3.68
N SER A 139 -8.12 -11.22 2.60
CA SER A 139 -8.16 -10.56 1.27
C SER A 139 -9.58 -10.37 0.73
N THR A 140 -10.51 -11.27 1.03
CA THR A 140 -11.91 -11.17 0.61
C THR A 140 -12.63 -9.99 1.25
N ASP A 141 -12.21 -9.57 2.45
CA ASP A 141 -12.79 -8.40 3.12
C ASP A 141 -12.45 -7.08 2.41
N LEU A 142 -11.43 -7.10 1.53
CA LEU A 142 -10.95 -5.93 0.79
C LEU A 142 -11.54 -5.84 -0.63
N ASP A 143 -12.36 -6.82 -1.04
CA ASP A 143 -13.02 -6.91 -2.35
C ASP A 143 -12.09 -6.67 -3.54
N LEU A 144 -10.91 -7.31 -3.50
CA LEU A 144 -9.84 -7.06 -4.45
C LEU A 144 -10.17 -7.63 -5.84
N CYS A 145 -10.23 -6.76 -6.84
CA CYS A 145 -10.38 -7.11 -8.24
C CYS A 145 -9.12 -6.73 -9.02
N ARG A 146 -8.53 -7.69 -9.77
CA ARG A 146 -7.39 -7.40 -10.65
C ARG A 146 -7.92 -6.84 -11.97
N ASN A 147 -7.50 -5.62 -12.32
CA ASN A 147 -7.89 -5.00 -13.58
C ASN A 147 -6.98 -5.51 -14.71
N ASP A 148 -7.30 -6.69 -15.25
CA ASP A 148 -6.51 -7.37 -16.30
C ASP A 148 -6.41 -6.58 -17.62
N HIS A 149 -7.28 -5.60 -17.83
CA HIS A 149 -7.28 -4.74 -19.01
C HIS A 149 -6.35 -3.52 -18.90
N ARG A 150 -5.75 -3.27 -17.73
CA ARG A 150 -4.79 -2.18 -17.53
C ARG A 150 -3.50 -2.77 -16.96
N ARG A 151 -2.66 -3.35 -17.82
CA ARG A 151 -1.20 -3.42 -17.53
C ARG A 151 -0.81 -2.02 -17.07
N ALA A 152 -0.14 -1.93 -15.92
CA ALA A 152 0.24 -0.66 -15.32
C ALA A 152 0.85 0.21 -16.42
N ALA A 153 0.04 1.16 -16.88
CA ALA A 153 0.43 2.10 -17.91
C ALA A 153 1.61 2.89 -17.42
#